data_AF-A0A9E2W8I5-F1
#
_entry.id   AF-A0A9E2W8I5-F1
#
_cell.length_a   1.000
_cell.length_b   1.000
_cell.length_c   1.000
_cell.angle_alpha   90.00
_cell.angle_beta   90.00
_cell.angle_gamma   90.00
#
_symmetry.space_group_name_H-M   'P 1'
#
loop_
_entity.id
_entity.type
_entity.pdbx_description
1 polymer ?
#
loop_
_entity_poly.entity_id
_entity_poly.type
_entity_poly.pdbx_seq_one_letter_code
_entity_poly.pdbx_strand_id
1 'polypeptide(L)' 'MKSVEPLKNSKVPIVQIDPSLEKYRNETLFPKKLAKANEHLKTAKLPDRKGK' A
#
# COMPACT_ATOMS: atom_id res chain seq x y z
N MET A 1 2.36 27.58 -3.60
CA MET A 1 2.19 26.13 -3.85
C MET A 1 3.07 25.38 -2.86
N LYS A 2 2.56 24.33 -2.20
CA LYS A 2 3.40 23.51 -1.29
C LYS A 2 4.22 22.54 -2.14
N SER A 3 5.56 22.62 -2.04
CA SER A 3 6.48 21.76 -2.79
C SER A 3 6.53 20.35 -2.20
N VAL A 4 6.61 19.33 -3.06
CA VAL A 4 6.72 17.90 -2.69
C VAL A 4 8.18 17.44 -2.51
N GLU A 5 9.15 18.29 -2.84
CA GLU A 5 10.60 18.02 -2.71
C GLU A 5 11.02 17.63 -1.28
N PRO A 6 10.48 18.22 -0.20
CA PRO A 6 10.82 17.82 1.17
C PRO A 6 10.38 16.39 1.50
N LEU A 7 9.27 15.92 0.93
CA LEU A 7 8.75 14.57 1.14
C LEU A 7 9.60 13.52 0.43
N LYS A 8 10.14 13.85 -0.75
CA LYS A 8 11.04 12.98 -1.51
C LYS A 8 12.39 12.77 -0.81
N ASN A 9 12.91 13.82 -0.18
CA ASN A 9 14.23 13.78 0.48
C ASN A 9 14.17 13.23 1.92
N SER A 10 12.97 13.00 2.45
CA SER A 10 12.78 12.43 3.79
C SER A 10 13.12 10.94 3.82
N LYS A 11 13.88 10.52 4.83
CA LYS A 11 14.11 9.10 5.13
C LYS A 11 12.90 8.41 5.78
N VAL A 12 11.90 9.19 6.20
CA VAL A 12 10.68 8.67 6.81
C VAL A 12 9.73 8.23 5.69
N PRO A 13 9.18 7.00 5.73
CA PRO A 13 8.22 6.57 4.73
C PRO A 13 6.99 7.49 4.72
N ILE A 14 6.59 7.92 3.51
CA ILE A 14 5.51 8.88 3.29
C ILE A 14 4.15 8.32 3.76
N VAL A 15 4.00 7.00 3.70
CA VAL A 15 2.81 6.28 4.19
C VAL A 15 3.28 5.15 5.11
N GLN A 16 2.74 5.15 6.33
CA GLN A 16 2.94 4.09 7.32
C GLN A 16 1.60 3.43 7.63
N ILE A 17 1.63 2.14 7.92
CA ILE A 17 0.47 1.43 8.44
C ILE A 17 0.39 1.73 9.93
N ASP A 18 -0.77 2.21 10.40
CA ASP A 18 -1.02 2.43 11.82
C ASP A 18 -1.01 1.08 12.57
N PRO A 19 -0.15 0.91 13.60
CA PRO A 19 -0.11 -0.31 14.41
C PRO A 19 -1.46 -0.69 15.03
N SER A 20 -2.35 0.28 15.26
CA SER A 20 -3.70 0.05 15.82
C SER A 20 -4.58 -0.82 14.90
N LEU A 21 -4.25 -0.91 13.61
CA LEU A 21 -4.98 -1.71 12.62
C LEU A 21 -4.62 -3.20 12.67
N GLU A 22 -3.59 -3.60 13.40
CA GLU A 22 -3.15 -4.99 13.52
C GLU A 22 -4.25 -5.91 14.06
N LYS A 23 -5.18 -5.36 14.85
CA LYS A 23 -6.36 -6.08 15.36
C LYS A 23 -7.24 -6.69 14.25
N TYR A 24 -7.19 -6.14 13.04
CA TYR A 24 -7.99 -6.61 11.91
C TYR A 24 -7.22 -7.54 10.96
N ARG A 25 -5.98 -7.93 11.29
CA ARG A 25 -5.09 -8.63 10.35
C ARG A 25 -5.65 -9.95 9.81
N ASN A 26 -6.43 -10.66 10.61
CA ASN A 26 -7.05 -11.93 10.24
C ASN A 26 -8.53 -11.79 9.83
N GLU A 27 -9.03 -10.56 9.72
CA GLU A 27 -10.43 -10.28 9.40
C GLU A 27 -10.57 -9.69 7.99
N THR A 28 -11.51 -10.23 7.22
CA THR A 28 -11.84 -9.66 5.90
C THR A 28 -12.94 -8.62 6.07
N LEU A 29 -12.54 -7.36 6.32
CA LEU A 29 -13.49 -6.26 6.54
C LEU A 29 -14.28 -5.87 5.28
N PHE A 30 -13.72 -6.07 4.08
CA PHE A 30 -14.33 -5.60 2.83
C PHE A 30 -14.24 -6.63 1.70
N PRO A 31 -15.05 -7.71 1.74
CA PRO A 31 -14.93 -8.83 0.80
C PRO A 31 -15.10 -8.41 -0.67
N LYS A 32 -16.06 -7.53 -0.97
CA LYS A 32 -16.30 -7.03 -2.34
C LYS A 32 -15.12 -6.21 -2.88
N LYS A 33 -14.50 -5.38 -2.04
CA LYS A 33 -13.33 -4.58 -2.43
C LYS A 33 -12.10 -5.47 -2.61
N LEU A 34 -11.94 -6.48 -1.75
CA LEU A 34 -10.88 -7.46 -1.85
C LEU A 34 -10.94 -8.24 -3.17
N ALA A 35 -12.13 -8.71 -3.57
CA ALA A 35 -12.32 -9.39 -4.85
C ALA A 35 -11.90 -8.51 -6.04
N LYS A 36 -12.39 -7.26 -6.09
CA LYS A 36 -12.04 -6.30 -7.15
C LYS A 36 -10.54 -5.96 -7.17
N ALA A 37 -9.92 -5.78 -6.01
CA ALA A 37 -8.49 -5.54 -5.90
C ALA A 37 -7.68 -6.72 -6.49
N ASN A 38 -8.07 -7.96 -6.18
CA ASN A 38 -7.41 -9.15 -6.72
C ASN A 38 -7.54 -9.24 -8.24
N GLU A 39 -8.70 -8.88 -8.82
CA GLU A 39 -8.87 -8.82 -10.28
C GLU A 39 -7.93 -7.80 -10.92
N HIS A 40 -7.83 -6.61 -10.33
CA HIS A 40 -6.95 -5.55 -10.83
C HIS A 40 -5.46 -5.93 -10.68
N LEU A 41 -5.07 -6.57 -9.58
CA LEU A 41 -3.69 -6.96 -9.34
C LEU A 41 -3.20 -8.06 -10.28
N LYS A 42 -4.09 -8.92 -10.79
CA LYS A 42 -3.74 -9.94 -11.80
C LYS A 42 -3.28 -9.33 -13.13
N THR A 43 -3.84 -8.19 -13.50
CA THR A 43 -3.54 -7.50 -14.78
C THR A 43 -2.54 -6.38 -14.61
N ALA A 44 -2.34 -5.89 -13.38
CA ALA A 44 -1.35 -4.87 -13.08
C ALA A 44 0.07 -5.39 -13.35
N LYS A 45 0.84 -4.64 -14.14
CA LYS A 45 2.29 -4.83 -14.23
C LYS A 45 2.93 -4.29 -12.94
N LEU A 46 2.97 -5.13 -11.92
CA LEU A 46 3.75 -4.82 -10.72
C LEU A 46 5.24 -4.82 -11.09
N PRO A 47 6.05 -3.91 -10.51
CA PRO A 47 7.48 -3.96 -10.70
C PRO A 47 7.99 -5.35 -10.29
N ASP A 48 8.83 -5.94 -11.15
CA ASP A 48 9.48 -7.20 -10.81
C ASP A 48 10.16 -7.04 -9.46
N ARG A 49 10.10 -8.09 -8.65
CA ARG A 49 10.82 -8.18 -7.39
C ARG A 49 12.34 -8.36 -7.67
N LYS A 50 12.95 -7.51 -8.49
CA LYS A 50 14.40 -7.40 -8.63
C LYS A 50 14.92 -6.48 -7.53
N GLY A 51 15.09 -7.12 -6.38
CA GLY A 51 15.61 -6.52 -5.15
C GLY A 51 16.11 -7.60 -4.20
N LYS A 52 16.70 -8.66 -4.75
CA LYS A 52 17.79 -9.48 -4.19
C LYS A 52 18.54 -10.11 -5.36
#